data_AF-A0A1G5W4L7-F1
#
_entry.id   AF-A0A1G5W4L7-F1
#
_cell.length_a   1.000
_cell.length_b   1.000
_cell.length_c   1.000
_cell.angle_alpha   90.00
_cell.angle_beta   90.00
_cell.angle_gamma   90.00
#
_symmetry.space_group_name_H-M   'P 1'
#
loop_
_entity.id
_entity.type
_entity.pdbx_description
1 polymer ?
#
loop_
_entity_poly.entity_id
_entity_poly.type
_entity_poly.pdbx_seq_one_letter_code
_entity_poly.pdbx_strand_id
1 'polypeptide(L)'
;MLYPAILYLAMAFQPRNEPIFEEQILDSEVAIGYGLAIGDVDGDGKDDIILADKKAFVWYRNGDWKKLVLAENLTQSDNVCIAARDMDGDGKVEIAVGAQWNPGETSDTEKSGAVFYLNRPEDPTQNWTPKQLHHEPTTHRMRWVKNGTKAHLIVVPLHGRGNANGEGAGVKVIAYELPENPSDEWKIVVIDDSMHLTHNLDVIGFESDNLILLGGKEGVKLLSQSRSNWNSEEIGLPSSPSVGELRLGSGANQVPFLATIEPMHGTTLVAYEGFDDNLNSENVKRTVLHTQLKDGHALALGDFLGLGSDQIAVGWRLPNEAGEFGVKLFVPKNGSFSEFEEFWIDKNGMACEDLQAADLDGDGKPELIASGRSTKNLKIYWNKN
;
A
#
# COMPACT_ATOMS: atom_id res chain seq x y z
N MET A 1 -49.92 -40.62 23.80
CA MET A 1 -49.28 -39.36 24.21
C MET A 1 -48.14 -39.08 23.25
N LEU A 2 -48.34 -38.17 22.29
CA LEU A 2 -47.30 -37.69 21.39
C LEU A 2 -47.17 -36.19 21.68
N TYR A 3 -46.04 -35.78 22.26
CA TYR A 3 -45.69 -34.37 22.41
C TYR A 3 -45.02 -33.93 21.10
N PRO A 4 -45.45 -32.82 20.47
CA PRO A 4 -44.72 -32.26 19.34
C PRO A 4 -43.46 -31.56 19.88
N ALA A 5 -42.30 -31.95 19.38
CA ALA A 5 -41.08 -31.18 19.57
C ALA A 5 -41.18 -29.90 18.74
N ILE A 6 -41.34 -28.76 19.40
CA ILE A 6 -41.21 -27.44 18.77
C ILE A 6 -39.72 -27.17 18.61
N LEU A 7 -39.24 -27.22 17.37
CA LEU A 7 -37.89 -26.81 17.01
C LEU A 7 -37.85 -25.28 17.04
N TYR A 8 -37.25 -24.71 18.09
CA TYR A 8 -36.96 -23.27 18.12
C TYR A 8 -35.75 -23.00 17.21
N LEU A 9 -36.02 -22.43 16.04
CA LEU A 9 -34.98 -21.84 15.20
C LEU A 9 -34.60 -20.51 15.87
N ALA A 10 -33.54 -20.51 16.68
CA ALA A 10 -32.95 -19.27 17.17
C ALA A 10 -32.24 -18.60 15.99
N MET A 11 -32.88 -17.62 15.34
CA MET A 11 -32.15 -16.65 14.54
C MET A 11 -31.30 -15.83 15.51
N ALA A 12 -30.00 -16.13 15.57
CA ALA A 12 -29.03 -15.23 16.18
C ALA A 12 -28.96 -13.96 15.32
N PHE A 13 -29.76 -12.95 15.66
CA PHE A 13 -29.46 -11.59 15.25
C PHE A 13 -28.19 -11.19 16.00
N GLN A 14 -27.04 -11.27 15.34
CA GLN A 14 -25.88 -10.53 15.82
C GLN A 14 -26.14 -9.06 15.47
N PRO A 15 -26.27 -8.16 16.47
CA PRO A 15 -26.26 -6.74 16.18
C PRO A 15 -24.91 -6.42 15.55
N ARG A 16 -24.90 -6.08 14.27
CA ARG A 16 -23.68 -5.62 13.59
C ARG A 16 -23.43 -4.20 14.09
N ASN A 17 -22.52 -4.06 15.04
CA ASN A 17 -22.16 -2.76 15.61
C ASN A 17 -21.45 -1.92 14.53
N GLU A 18 -21.72 -0.62 14.52
CA GLU A 18 -20.95 0.32 13.70
C GLU A 18 -19.46 0.20 14.06
N PRO A 19 -18.54 0.29 13.08
CA PRO A 19 -17.10 0.24 13.33
C PRO A 19 -16.67 1.30 14.35
N ILE A 20 -15.96 0.89 15.40
CA ILE A 20 -15.42 1.78 16.42
C ILE A 20 -13.93 1.95 16.20
N PHE A 21 -13.53 3.17 15.83
CA PHE A 21 -12.14 3.58 15.71
C PHE A 21 -11.87 4.80 16.58
N GLU A 22 -10.81 4.75 17.38
CA GLU A 22 -10.36 5.86 18.22
C GLU A 22 -9.17 6.58 17.56
N GLU A 23 -9.31 7.87 17.31
CA GLU A 23 -8.26 8.67 16.67
C GLU A 23 -7.13 9.02 17.65
N GLN A 24 -5.88 8.85 17.21
CA GLN A 24 -4.70 9.45 17.79
C GLN A 24 -3.91 10.21 16.73
N ILE A 25 -3.68 11.51 16.94
CA ILE A 25 -2.76 12.30 16.13
C ILE A 25 -1.33 12.05 16.63
N LEU A 26 -0.48 11.48 15.77
CA LEU A 26 0.95 11.30 16.06
C LEU A 26 1.78 12.53 15.73
N ASP A 27 1.44 13.20 14.63
CA ASP A 27 2.13 14.39 14.16
C ASP A 27 1.11 15.32 13.49
N SER A 28 1.12 16.60 13.85
CA SER A 28 0.26 17.64 13.25
C SER A 28 1.03 18.67 12.41
N GLU A 29 2.32 18.41 12.18
CA GLU A 29 3.22 19.31 11.45
C GLU A 29 3.91 18.59 10.27
N VAL A 30 3.28 17.54 9.75
CA VAL A 30 3.74 16.83 8.56
C VAL A 30 3.69 17.78 7.36
N ALA A 31 4.81 17.93 6.64
CA ALA A 31 4.87 18.88 5.54
C ALA A 31 4.20 18.34 4.26
N ILE A 32 4.43 17.06 3.97
CA ILE A 32 3.86 16.32 2.84
C ILE A 32 3.30 14.98 3.27
N GLY A 33 4.06 14.18 4.03
CA GLY A 33 3.68 12.83 4.46
C GLY A 33 3.07 11.97 3.35
N TYR A 34 3.89 11.55 2.38
CA TYR A 34 3.38 10.95 1.15
C TYR A 34 3.35 9.43 1.15
N GLY A 35 4.43 8.77 1.61
CA GLY A 35 4.49 7.30 1.66
C GLY A 35 4.66 6.82 3.10
N LEU A 36 3.94 5.77 3.46
CA LEU A 36 4.04 5.07 4.73
C LEU A 36 4.66 3.68 4.54
N ALA A 37 5.41 3.25 5.53
CA ALA A 37 5.80 1.85 5.71
C ALA A 37 5.66 1.49 7.19
N ILE A 38 5.39 0.21 7.45
CA ILE A 38 5.20 -0.34 8.78
C ILE A 38 6.22 -1.45 8.99
N GLY A 39 6.79 -1.52 10.19
CA GLY A 39 7.60 -2.65 10.62
C GLY A 39 8.58 -2.31 11.73
N ASP A 40 9.07 -3.34 12.43
CA ASP A 40 9.99 -3.21 13.57
C ASP A 40 11.36 -2.65 13.16
N VAL A 41 11.69 -1.42 13.55
CA VAL A 41 12.93 -0.73 13.15
C VAL A 41 14.10 -1.08 14.07
N ASP A 42 13.85 -1.30 15.36
CA ASP A 42 14.87 -1.48 16.40
C ASP A 42 14.97 -2.89 17.00
N GLY A 43 14.04 -3.78 16.65
CA GLY A 43 14.01 -5.19 17.04
C GLY A 43 13.33 -5.44 18.39
N ASP A 44 12.43 -4.55 18.83
CA ASP A 44 11.71 -4.70 20.09
C ASP A 44 10.46 -5.61 20.00
N GLY A 45 10.15 -6.09 18.80
CA GLY A 45 9.02 -6.94 18.48
C GLY A 45 7.72 -6.18 18.19
N LYS A 46 7.76 -4.85 18.04
CA LYS A 46 6.59 -4.04 17.70
C LYS A 46 6.79 -3.34 16.37
N ASP A 47 5.73 -3.32 15.59
CA ASP A 47 5.72 -2.60 14.34
C ASP A 47 5.72 -1.09 14.58
N ASP A 48 6.69 -0.41 13.96
CA ASP A 48 6.79 1.04 13.97
C ASP A 48 6.17 1.67 12.72
N ILE A 49 6.02 2.99 12.73
CA ILE A 49 5.57 3.75 11.55
C ILE A 49 6.75 4.53 10.98
N ILE A 50 7.02 4.36 9.68
CA ILE A 50 8.00 5.16 8.95
C ILE A 50 7.30 5.98 7.86
N LEU A 51 7.58 7.29 7.84
CA LEU A 51 6.96 8.26 6.94
C LEU A 51 8.00 8.90 6.02
N ALA A 52 7.71 8.91 4.72
CA ALA A 52 8.37 9.78 3.74
C ALA A 52 7.73 11.18 3.79
N ASP A 53 8.31 12.07 4.59
CA ASP A 53 7.94 13.49 4.61
C ASP A 53 8.78 14.30 3.61
N LYS A 54 8.48 15.59 3.45
CA LYS A 54 9.04 16.44 2.38
C LYS A 54 10.56 16.39 2.25
N LYS A 55 11.26 16.48 3.38
CA LYS A 55 12.74 16.52 3.43
C LYS A 55 13.36 15.50 4.37
N ALA A 56 12.56 14.68 5.03
CA ALA A 56 13.03 13.69 5.98
C ALA A 56 12.26 12.38 5.80
N PHE A 57 12.96 11.28 6.03
CA PHE A 57 12.37 9.99 6.34
C PHE A 57 12.35 9.85 7.85
N VAL A 58 11.15 9.70 8.40
CA VAL A 58 10.90 9.84 9.82
C VAL A 58 10.37 8.54 10.37
N TRP A 59 10.96 8.07 11.45
CA TRP A 59 10.51 6.93 12.24
C TRP A 59 9.75 7.41 13.47
N TYR A 60 8.55 6.88 13.68
CA TYR A 60 7.75 7.05 14.89
C TYR A 60 7.76 5.73 15.64
N ARG A 61 8.55 5.67 16.70
CA ARG A 61 8.80 4.43 17.44
C ARG A 61 7.59 4.01 18.27
N ASN A 62 7.09 2.81 18.07
CA ASN A 62 5.97 2.28 18.81
C ASN A 62 6.32 2.12 20.31
N GLY A 63 5.33 2.35 21.18
CA GLY A 63 5.48 2.36 22.64
C GLY A 63 5.64 3.76 23.24
N ASP A 64 6.50 4.61 22.67
CA ASP A 64 6.64 6.03 23.10
C ASP A 64 6.28 7.06 22.02
N TRP A 65 6.02 6.60 20.80
CA TRP A 65 5.71 7.40 19.61
C TRP A 65 6.73 8.50 19.35
N LYS A 66 7.99 8.29 19.76
CA LYS A 66 9.03 9.28 19.58
C LYS A 66 9.35 9.44 18.10
N LYS A 67 9.29 10.68 17.63
CA LYS A 67 9.72 11.09 16.29
C LYS A 67 11.25 11.12 16.19
N LEU A 68 11.81 10.31 15.30
CA LEU A 68 13.23 10.18 15.01
C LEU A 68 13.47 10.37 13.51
N VAL A 69 14.51 11.13 13.14
CA VAL A 69 14.86 11.32 11.73
C VAL A 69 15.86 10.24 11.34
N LEU A 70 15.48 9.37 10.40
CA LEU A 70 16.38 8.34 9.86
C LEU A 70 17.37 8.96 8.86
N ALA A 71 16.86 9.76 7.93
CA ALA A 71 17.65 10.44 6.93
C ALA A 71 16.94 11.71 6.46
N GLU A 72 17.70 12.74 6.09
CA GLU A 72 17.14 14.00 5.63
C GLU A 72 17.96 14.62 4.48
N ASN A 73 17.31 15.48 3.71
CA ASN A 73 17.92 16.27 2.64
C ASN A 73 18.72 15.44 1.62
N LEU A 74 18.29 14.21 1.36
CA LEU A 74 18.95 13.32 0.40
C LEU A 74 18.97 13.90 -1.02
N THR A 75 17.96 14.73 -1.34
CA THR A 75 17.76 15.27 -2.68
C THR A 75 17.15 16.69 -2.63
N GLN A 76 17.18 17.41 -3.76
CA GLN A 76 16.69 18.80 -3.84
C GLN A 76 15.16 18.89 -3.88
N SER A 77 14.48 17.88 -4.41
CA SER A 77 13.01 17.82 -4.47
C SER A 77 12.43 16.97 -3.34
N ASP A 78 11.13 16.74 -3.36
CA ASP A 78 10.41 16.05 -2.29
C ASP A 78 10.65 14.52 -2.33
N ASN A 79 10.44 13.87 -1.19
CA ASN A 79 10.41 12.40 -1.09
C ASN A 79 9.06 11.84 -1.58
N VAL A 80 9.02 10.58 -2.03
CA VAL A 80 7.84 10.00 -2.70
C VAL A 80 7.52 8.53 -2.38
N CYS A 81 8.46 7.72 -1.91
CA CYS A 81 8.09 6.36 -1.50
C CYS A 81 9.06 5.79 -0.49
N ILE A 82 8.60 4.76 0.20
CA ILE A 82 9.35 4.05 1.22
C ILE A 82 8.89 2.59 1.23
N ALA A 83 9.83 1.69 1.50
CA ALA A 83 9.56 0.29 1.80
C ALA A 83 10.36 -0.11 3.04
N ALA A 84 9.69 -0.83 3.95
CA ALA A 84 10.28 -1.43 5.14
C ALA A 84 9.76 -2.86 5.28
N ARG A 85 10.67 -3.83 5.40
CA ARG A 85 10.35 -5.24 5.71
C ARG A 85 11.63 -5.97 6.12
N ASP A 86 11.54 -6.89 7.07
CA ASP A 86 12.67 -7.75 7.46
C ASP A 86 12.97 -8.76 6.34
N MET A 87 14.10 -8.58 5.67
CA MET A 87 14.54 -9.37 4.53
C MET A 87 15.61 -10.39 4.92
N ASP A 88 16.45 -10.09 5.92
CA ASP A 88 17.53 -10.96 6.35
C ASP A 88 17.18 -11.89 7.53
N GLY A 89 16.05 -11.64 8.19
CA GLY A 89 15.50 -12.44 9.28
C GLY A 89 16.09 -12.09 10.66
N ASP A 90 16.73 -10.93 10.81
CA ASP A 90 17.28 -10.48 12.10
C ASP A 90 16.23 -9.89 13.06
N GLY A 91 14.97 -9.81 12.62
CA GLY A 91 13.85 -9.24 13.38
C GLY A 91 13.72 -7.73 13.22
N LYS A 92 14.46 -7.12 12.30
CA LYS A 92 14.40 -5.68 12.05
C LYS A 92 14.23 -5.41 10.57
N VAL A 93 13.55 -4.33 10.22
CA VAL A 93 13.23 -4.05 8.82
C VAL A 93 14.37 -3.43 8.02
N GLU A 94 14.58 -3.89 6.79
CA GLU A 94 15.41 -3.18 5.82
C GLU A 94 14.63 -2.01 5.26
N ILE A 95 15.23 -0.81 5.21
CA ILE A 95 14.55 0.41 4.76
C ILE A 95 15.15 0.90 3.44
N ALA A 96 14.30 1.03 2.43
CA ALA A 96 14.62 1.70 1.17
C ALA A 96 13.66 2.86 0.92
N VAL A 97 14.16 3.90 0.26
CA VAL A 97 13.45 5.16 0.08
C VAL A 97 13.61 5.74 -1.32
N GLY A 98 12.56 6.38 -1.81
CA GLY A 98 12.50 7.07 -3.09
C GLY A 98 12.35 8.58 -2.92
N ALA A 99 13.10 9.35 -3.71
CA ALA A 99 13.16 10.80 -3.59
C ALA A 99 13.32 11.51 -4.95
N GLN A 100 13.68 12.80 -4.91
CA GLN A 100 13.82 13.68 -6.08
C GLN A 100 12.54 13.71 -6.94
N TRP A 101 11.37 13.83 -6.28
CA TRP A 101 10.09 13.77 -6.96
C TRP A 101 9.90 14.91 -7.96
N ASN A 102 9.83 14.57 -9.24
CA ASN A 102 9.54 15.49 -10.33
C ASN A 102 8.90 14.74 -11.51
N PRO A 103 7.58 14.48 -11.47
CA PRO A 103 6.91 13.65 -12.47
C PRO A 103 6.87 14.28 -13.87
N GLY A 104 7.10 15.58 -13.98
CA GLY A 104 7.16 16.29 -15.26
C GLY A 104 8.50 16.16 -15.99
N GLU A 105 9.54 15.68 -15.31
CA GLU A 105 10.86 15.41 -15.89
C GLU A 105 11.05 13.90 -16.04
N THR A 106 10.92 13.42 -17.28
CA THR A 106 10.97 11.99 -17.60
C THR A 106 12.29 11.56 -18.25
N SER A 107 13.26 12.46 -18.43
CA SER A 107 14.48 12.18 -19.21
C SER A 107 15.76 12.29 -18.40
N ASP A 108 15.87 13.30 -17.53
CA ASP A 108 17.09 13.63 -16.79
C ASP A 108 17.08 13.06 -15.36
N THR A 109 17.89 12.03 -15.13
CA THR A 109 18.02 11.34 -13.83
C THR A 109 18.65 12.19 -12.73
N GLU A 110 19.33 13.28 -13.07
CA GLU A 110 19.86 14.23 -12.07
C GLU A 110 18.78 15.17 -11.54
N LYS A 111 17.67 15.30 -12.28
CA LYS A 111 16.56 16.21 -11.94
C LYS A 111 15.32 15.48 -11.44
N SER A 112 15.23 14.17 -11.64
CA SER A 112 14.04 13.38 -11.35
C SER A 112 14.39 11.96 -10.94
N GLY A 113 13.73 11.51 -9.88
CA GLY A 113 13.88 10.18 -9.31
C GLY A 113 15.20 10.03 -8.55
N ALA A 114 15.15 9.24 -7.49
CA ALA A 114 16.30 8.72 -6.77
C ALA A 114 15.84 7.53 -5.95
N VAL A 115 16.71 6.54 -5.78
CA VAL A 115 16.48 5.36 -4.93
C VAL A 115 17.66 5.24 -3.97
N PHE A 116 17.38 5.06 -2.69
CA PHE A 116 18.38 4.84 -1.67
C PHE A 116 18.03 3.64 -0.80
N TYR A 117 19.03 2.82 -0.48
CA TYR A 117 18.98 1.93 0.67
C TYR A 117 19.54 2.68 1.89
N LEU A 118 18.89 2.57 3.05
CA LEU A 118 19.36 3.22 4.27
C LEU A 118 20.12 2.19 5.13
N ASN A 119 21.43 2.39 5.30
CA ASN A 119 22.23 1.53 6.17
C ASN A 119 21.96 1.88 7.63
N ARG A 120 21.41 0.91 8.37
CA ARG A 120 21.15 0.99 9.81
C ARG A 120 22.48 1.14 10.59
N PRO A 121 22.62 2.14 11.47
CA PRO A 121 23.70 2.24 12.43
C PRO A 121 23.49 1.28 13.63
N GLU A 122 24.53 1.06 14.45
CA GLU A 122 24.42 0.19 15.64
C GLU A 122 23.36 0.70 16.64
N ASP A 123 23.30 2.01 16.87
CA ASP A 123 22.18 2.67 17.55
C ASP A 123 21.19 3.19 16.50
N PRO A 124 20.04 2.53 16.28
CA PRO A 124 19.10 2.87 15.21
C PRO A 124 18.47 4.26 15.38
N THR A 125 18.62 4.91 16.54
CA THR A 125 18.13 6.27 16.80
C THR A 125 19.03 7.36 16.22
N GLN A 126 20.24 7.01 15.76
CA GLN A 126 21.13 7.91 15.02
C GLN A 126 20.72 8.01 13.55
N ASN A 127 21.29 8.98 12.83
CA ASN A 127 21.07 9.09 11.39
C ASN A 127 21.62 7.86 10.63
N TRP A 128 20.81 7.34 9.71
CA TRP A 128 21.12 6.21 8.85
C TRP A 128 21.92 6.69 7.63
N THR A 129 22.86 5.86 7.17
CA THR A 129 23.74 6.24 6.06
C THR A 129 23.12 5.83 4.72
N PRO A 130 22.75 6.77 3.84
CA PRO A 130 22.13 6.45 2.57
C PRO A 130 23.15 5.87 1.59
N LYS A 131 22.77 4.80 0.90
CA LYS A 131 23.45 4.27 -0.27
C LYS A 131 22.56 4.49 -1.48
N GLN A 132 23.01 5.35 -2.39
CA GLN A 132 22.29 5.57 -3.65
C GLN A 132 22.38 4.33 -4.53
N LEU A 133 21.23 3.90 -5.03
CA LEU A 133 21.10 2.82 -6.01
C LEU A 133 20.85 3.43 -7.40
N HIS A 134 20.97 2.59 -8.43
CA HIS A 134 20.48 2.94 -9.76
C HIS A 134 19.00 3.35 -9.69
N HIS A 135 18.58 4.23 -10.60
CA HIS A 135 17.19 4.66 -10.68
C HIS A 135 16.81 5.09 -12.10
N GLU A 136 15.50 5.16 -12.32
CA GLU A 136 14.89 5.82 -13.47
C GLU A 136 14.23 7.14 -13.02
N PRO A 137 14.08 8.12 -13.92
CA PRO A 137 13.27 9.31 -13.66
C PRO A 137 11.88 8.93 -13.18
N THR A 138 11.24 9.81 -12.41
CA THR A 138 9.88 9.61 -11.91
C THR A 138 9.68 8.37 -11.02
N THR A 139 10.74 7.90 -10.34
CA THR A 139 10.62 6.91 -9.25
C THR A 139 9.43 7.25 -8.34
N HIS A 140 8.53 6.30 -8.08
CA HIS A 140 7.21 6.62 -7.49
C HIS A 140 6.69 5.64 -6.44
N ARG A 141 6.91 4.33 -6.59
CA ARG A 141 6.53 3.29 -5.61
C ARG A 141 7.61 2.25 -5.44
N MET A 142 7.62 1.62 -4.27
CA MET A 142 8.52 0.51 -3.99
C MET A 142 7.97 -0.46 -2.95
N ARG A 143 8.36 -1.74 -3.05
CA ARG A 143 8.04 -2.80 -2.10
C ARG A 143 9.17 -3.82 -1.99
N TRP A 144 9.31 -4.40 -0.80
CA TRP A 144 10.21 -5.53 -0.55
C TRP A 144 9.53 -6.86 -0.84
N VAL A 145 10.23 -7.72 -1.57
CA VAL A 145 9.74 -9.02 -2.01
C VAL A 145 10.81 -10.08 -1.75
N LYS A 146 10.41 -11.22 -1.21
CA LYS A 146 11.30 -12.36 -0.98
C LYS A 146 10.80 -13.58 -1.75
N ASN A 147 11.66 -14.18 -2.57
CA ASN A 147 11.37 -15.39 -3.33
C ASN A 147 12.49 -16.39 -3.08
N GLY A 148 12.16 -17.51 -2.43
CA GLY A 148 13.14 -18.44 -1.89
C GLY A 148 14.08 -17.74 -0.90
N THR A 149 15.39 -17.77 -1.17
CA THR A 149 16.40 -17.13 -0.32
C THR A 149 16.78 -15.73 -0.79
N LYS A 150 16.18 -15.23 -1.87
CA LYS A 150 16.55 -13.94 -2.47
C LYS A 150 15.54 -12.87 -2.09
N ALA A 151 16.04 -11.78 -1.53
CA ALA A 151 15.28 -10.56 -1.30
C ALA A 151 15.52 -9.58 -2.45
N HIS A 152 14.46 -8.91 -2.87
CA HIS A 152 14.49 -7.88 -3.89
C HIS A 152 13.71 -6.65 -3.43
N LEU A 153 14.29 -5.48 -3.66
CA LEU A 153 13.51 -4.24 -3.70
C LEU A 153 12.90 -4.13 -5.09
N ILE A 154 11.59 -4.02 -5.18
CA ILE A 154 10.89 -3.72 -6.43
C ILE A 154 10.62 -2.24 -6.47
N VAL A 155 11.07 -1.55 -7.52
CA VAL A 155 10.83 -0.12 -7.73
C VAL A 155 10.06 0.08 -9.03
N VAL A 156 9.04 0.92 -8.94
CA VAL A 156 8.13 1.26 -10.03
C VAL A 156 8.11 2.78 -10.19
N PRO A 157 8.67 3.33 -11.27
CA PRO A 157 8.47 4.73 -11.67
C PRO A 157 7.02 5.02 -12.07
N LEU A 158 6.63 6.30 -12.18
CA LEU A 158 5.32 6.69 -12.70
C LEU A 158 5.28 6.65 -14.24
N HIS A 159 6.38 7.06 -14.86
CA HIS A 159 6.51 7.20 -16.31
C HIS A 159 7.78 6.51 -16.83
N GLY A 160 7.71 6.00 -18.06
CA GLY A 160 8.89 5.55 -18.79
C GLY A 160 9.79 6.71 -19.19
N ARG A 161 11.05 6.41 -19.52
CA ARG A 161 12.02 7.44 -19.89
C ARG A 161 11.63 8.14 -21.19
N GLY A 162 11.55 9.48 -21.17
CA GLY A 162 11.10 10.30 -22.30
C GLY A 162 9.61 10.22 -22.59
N ASN A 163 8.83 9.51 -21.75
CA ASN A 163 7.38 9.47 -21.84
C ASN A 163 6.78 10.85 -21.60
N ALA A 164 5.67 11.15 -22.26
CA ALA A 164 4.86 12.34 -21.99
C ALA A 164 3.38 11.96 -21.91
N ASN A 165 2.72 12.30 -20.79
CA ASN A 165 1.29 12.09 -20.58
C ASN A 165 0.83 10.62 -20.77
N GLY A 166 1.68 9.65 -20.40
CA GLY A 166 1.35 8.24 -20.54
C GLY A 166 1.51 7.70 -21.96
N GLU A 167 2.24 8.41 -22.84
CA GLU A 167 2.57 8.00 -24.20
C GLU A 167 4.10 7.94 -24.40
N GLY A 168 4.59 6.90 -25.09
CA GLY A 168 6.01 6.71 -25.37
C GLY A 168 6.54 5.38 -24.84
N ALA A 169 7.74 5.42 -24.26
CA ALA A 169 8.31 4.24 -23.60
C ALA A 169 7.52 3.92 -22.32
N GLY A 170 7.34 2.63 -22.06
CA GLY A 170 6.76 2.15 -20.81
C GLY A 170 7.73 2.24 -19.64
N VAL A 171 7.16 2.05 -18.46
CA VAL A 171 7.83 2.11 -17.16
C VAL A 171 8.69 0.88 -16.99
N LYS A 172 9.99 1.07 -16.79
CA LYS A 172 10.84 -0.04 -16.33
C LYS A 172 10.50 -0.37 -14.88
N VAL A 173 9.85 -1.51 -14.68
CA VAL A 173 9.69 -2.14 -13.38
C VAL A 173 11.00 -2.84 -13.05
N ILE A 174 11.64 -2.49 -11.94
CA ILE A 174 13.01 -2.92 -11.67
C ILE A 174 13.07 -3.68 -10.35
N ALA A 175 13.67 -4.87 -10.37
CA ALA A 175 14.07 -5.63 -9.19
C ALA A 175 15.56 -5.37 -8.89
N TYR A 176 15.84 -4.96 -7.65
CA TYR A 176 17.18 -4.80 -7.10
C TYR A 176 17.41 -5.94 -6.10
N GLU A 177 18.26 -6.90 -6.45
CA GLU A 177 18.62 -8.04 -5.59
C GLU A 177 19.49 -7.53 -4.43
N LEU A 178 19.02 -7.74 -3.19
CA LEU A 178 19.73 -7.37 -1.96
C LEU A 178 20.94 -8.32 -1.78
N PRO A 179 22.18 -7.82 -1.81
CA PRO A 179 23.37 -8.63 -1.51
C PRO A 179 23.49 -8.91 -0.02
N GLU A 180 24.27 -9.93 0.35
CA GLU A 180 24.56 -10.28 1.75
C GLU A 180 25.12 -9.10 2.55
N ASN A 181 26.00 -8.31 1.93
CA ASN A 181 26.43 -7.03 2.47
C ASN A 181 25.75 -5.91 1.66
N PRO A 182 24.78 -5.17 2.24
CA PRO A 182 24.05 -4.12 1.53
C PRO A 182 24.91 -3.02 0.93
N SER A 183 26.18 -2.89 1.35
CA SER A 183 27.16 -1.96 0.77
C SER A 183 27.71 -2.39 -0.60
N ASP A 184 27.69 -3.68 -0.92
CA ASP A 184 28.22 -4.24 -2.19
C ASP A 184 27.34 -3.87 -3.39
N GLU A 185 27.79 -4.04 -4.63
CA GLU A 185 26.95 -3.74 -5.80
C GLU A 185 25.68 -4.60 -5.86
N TRP A 186 24.53 -3.96 -6.13
CA TRP A 186 23.25 -4.67 -6.23
C TRP A 186 23.03 -5.10 -7.67
N LYS A 187 22.61 -6.35 -7.85
CA LYS A 187 22.21 -6.84 -9.17
C LYS A 187 20.82 -6.30 -9.51
N ILE A 188 20.67 -5.83 -10.74
CA ILE A 188 19.45 -5.17 -11.20
C ILE A 188 18.87 -5.95 -12.38
N VAL A 189 17.55 -6.15 -12.37
CA VAL A 189 16.80 -6.79 -13.45
C VAL A 189 15.56 -5.96 -13.77
N VAL A 190 15.36 -5.64 -15.06
CA VAL A 190 14.08 -5.08 -15.53
C VAL A 190 13.10 -6.24 -15.69
N ILE A 191 11.98 -6.17 -14.98
CA ILE A 191 10.91 -7.18 -14.96
C ILE A 191 9.96 -6.99 -16.13
N ASP A 192 9.51 -5.76 -16.34
CA ASP A 192 8.56 -5.35 -17.37
C ASP A 192 8.87 -3.90 -17.78
N ASP A 193 8.58 -3.55 -19.04
CA ASP A 193 8.71 -2.19 -19.57
C ASP A 193 7.53 -1.78 -20.47
N SER A 194 6.38 -2.43 -20.29
CA SER A 194 5.20 -2.30 -21.15
C SER A 194 4.06 -1.47 -20.54
N MET A 195 4.11 -1.22 -19.23
CA MET A 195 3.09 -0.47 -18.50
C MET A 195 3.32 1.05 -18.55
N HIS A 196 2.26 1.84 -18.42
CA HIS A 196 2.29 3.30 -18.29
C HIS A 196 1.48 3.77 -17.09
N LEU A 197 1.79 4.98 -16.58
CA LEU A 197 1.04 5.60 -15.48
C LEU A 197 0.87 4.64 -14.29
N THR A 198 1.91 3.88 -13.98
CA THR A 198 1.90 2.94 -12.86
C THR A 198 1.91 3.71 -11.56
N HIS A 199 0.95 3.44 -10.69
CA HIS A 199 0.71 4.28 -9.52
C HIS A 199 0.72 3.52 -8.19
N ASN A 200 0.40 2.23 -8.18
CA ASN A 200 0.67 1.38 -7.03
C ASN A 200 0.92 -0.09 -7.43
N LEU A 201 1.52 -0.81 -6.50
CA LEU A 201 1.70 -2.26 -6.55
C LEU A 201 1.31 -2.87 -5.20
N ASP A 202 0.95 -4.14 -5.23
CA ASP A 202 0.67 -4.93 -4.05
C ASP A 202 1.50 -6.20 -4.07
N VAL A 203 2.04 -6.60 -2.91
CA VAL A 203 2.81 -7.83 -2.75
C VAL A 203 1.89 -8.85 -2.10
N ILE A 204 1.68 -9.96 -2.79
CA ILE A 204 0.72 -10.99 -2.39
C ILE A 204 1.43 -12.34 -2.26
N GLY A 205 0.82 -13.29 -1.54
CA GLY A 205 1.38 -14.63 -1.33
C GLY A 205 2.13 -14.75 0.00
N PHE A 206 2.97 -15.78 0.10
CA PHE A 206 3.68 -16.12 1.33
C PHE A 206 5.15 -15.69 1.27
N GLU A 207 5.80 -15.53 2.42
CA GLU A 207 7.18 -15.05 2.62
C GLU A 207 8.25 -15.62 1.68
N SER A 208 8.04 -16.80 1.08
CA SER A 208 9.00 -17.44 0.16
C SER A 208 8.55 -17.54 -1.31
N ASP A 209 7.30 -17.19 -1.62
CA ASP A 209 6.73 -17.26 -2.96
C ASP A 209 5.77 -16.08 -3.19
N ASN A 210 6.34 -14.88 -3.06
CA ASN A 210 5.61 -13.64 -3.26
C ASN A 210 5.36 -13.40 -4.77
N LEU A 211 4.15 -12.95 -5.10
CA LEU A 211 3.78 -12.38 -6.39
C LEU A 211 3.52 -10.88 -6.22
N ILE A 212 3.46 -10.15 -7.33
CA ILE A 212 3.22 -8.71 -7.31
C ILE A 212 2.08 -8.39 -8.26
N LEU A 213 1.05 -7.71 -7.77
CA LEU A 213 0.07 -7.08 -8.63
C LEU A 213 0.50 -5.64 -8.92
N LEU A 214 0.50 -5.24 -10.18
CA LEU A 214 0.88 -3.91 -10.62
C LEU A 214 -0.27 -3.25 -11.39
N GLY A 215 -0.73 -2.09 -10.91
CA GLY A 215 -1.75 -1.29 -11.57
C GLY A 215 -1.15 -0.17 -12.41
N GLY A 216 -1.77 0.10 -13.55
CA GLY A 216 -1.44 1.25 -14.40
C GLY A 216 -2.49 1.49 -15.49
N LYS A 217 -2.08 2.22 -16.54
CA LYS A 217 -2.89 2.57 -17.70
C LYS A 217 -3.48 1.35 -18.40
N GLU A 218 -2.71 0.27 -18.49
CA GLU A 218 -3.07 -0.98 -19.17
C GLU A 218 -3.91 -1.92 -18.30
N GLY A 219 -4.31 -1.49 -17.10
CA GLY A 219 -5.06 -2.32 -16.14
C GLY A 219 -4.14 -2.91 -15.08
N VAL A 220 -4.25 -4.22 -14.84
CA VAL A 220 -3.48 -4.92 -13.80
C VAL A 220 -2.64 -6.04 -14.43
N LYS A 221 -1.37 -6.10 -14.03
CA LYS A 221 -0.47 -7.22 -14.33
C LYS A 221 -0.07 -7.97 -13.07
N LEU A 222 0.20 -9.26 -13.24
CA LEU A 222 0.84 -10.10 -12.24
C LEU A 222 2.31 -10.27 -12.62
N LEU A 223 3.20 -9.98 -11.67
CA LEU A 223 4.64 -10.24 -11.78
C LEU A 223 5.00 -11.38 -10.86
N SER A 224 5.77 -12.33 -11.39
CA SER A 224 6.19 -13.52 -10.66
C SER A 224 7.66 -13.81 -10.92
N GLN A 225 8.32 -14.47 -9.97
CA GLN A 225 9.69 -14.96 -10.16
C GLN A 225 9.70 -16.48 -10.14
N SER A 226 10.10 -17.09 -11.25
CA SER A 226 10.38 -18.53 -11.30
C SER A 226 11.89 -18.75 -11.33
N ARG A 227 12.42 -19.33 -10.25
CA ARG A 227 13.86 -19.54 -9.99
C ARG A 227 14.67 -18.24 -9.96
N SER A 228 15.04 -17.71 -11.12
CA SER A 228 15.81 -16.47 -11.27
C SER A 228 15.31 -15.61 -12.43
N ASN A 229 14.28 -16.07 -13.14
CA ASN A 229 13.67 -15.35 -14.23
C ASN A 229 12.38 -14.71 -13.72
N TRP A 230 12.23 -13.43 -14.02
CA TRP A 230 10.99 -12.71 -13.80
C TRP A 230 10.07 -12.89 -14.99
N ASN A 231 8.78 -12.98 -14.71
CA ASN A 231 7.71 -13.02 -15.71
C ASN A 231 6.69 -11.92 -15.38
N SER A 232 6.01 -11.45 -16.42
CA SER A 232 4.92 -10.50 -16.31
C SER A 232 3.78 -10.97 -17.21
N GLU A 233 2.58 -11.03 -16.66
CA GLU A 233 1.38 -11.46 -17.37
C GLU A 233 0.17 -10.58 -17.04
N GLU A 234 -0.75 -10.46 -17.98
CA GLU A 234 -2.04 -9.79 -17.76
C GLU A 234 -2.99 -10.74 -17.03
N ILE A 235 -3.72 -10.23 -16.04
CA ILE A 235 -4.71 -11.04 -15.32
C ILE A 235 -6.12 -10.98 -15.93
N GLY A 236 -6.30 -10.31 -17.08
CA GLY A 236 -7.57 -10.30 -17.82
C GLY A 236 -8.66 -9.37 -17.29
N LEU A 237 -8.35 -8.45 -16.37
CA LEU A 237 -9.27 -7.41 -15.93
C LEU A 237 -9.46 -6.32 -17.01
N PRO A 238 -10.57 -5.55 -16.98
CA PRO A 238 -10.74 -4.39 -17.85
C PRO A 238 -9.59 -3.39 -17.71
N SER A 239 -9.08 -2.89 -18.83
CA SER A 239 -8.03 -1.86 -18.88
C SER A 239 -8.58 -0.43 -19.00
N SER A 240 -9.90 -0.28 -19.11
CA SER A 240 -10.58 1.02 -19.15
C SER A 240 -11.79 1.00 -18.20
N PRO A 241 -11.81 1.85 -17.15
CA PRO A 241 -10.76 2.83 -16.76
C PRO A 241 -9.44 2.15 -16.32
N SER A 242 -8.36 2.92 -16.28
CA SER A 242 -7.06 2.44 -15.77
C SER A 242 -7.11 2.19 -14.25
N VAL A 243 -6.06 1.60 -13.69
CA VAL A 243 -5.96 1.33 -12.24
C VAL A 243 -4.91 2.22 -11.58
N GLY A 244 -5.31 2.94 -10.53
CA GLY A 244 -4.45 3.84 -9.76
C GLY A 244 -3.98 3.25 -8.44
N GLU A 245 -4.91 2.65 -7.69
CA GLU A 245 -4.64 1.95 -6.44
C GLU A 245 -5.19 0.53 -6.55
N LEU A 246 -4.53 -0.43 -5.90
CA LEU A 246 -5.02 -1.80 -5.81
C LEU A 246 -4.53 -2.50 -4.55
N ARG A 247 -5.39 -3.35 -4.00
CA ARG A 247 -5.07 -4.30 -2.93
C ARG A 247 -5.84 -5.59 -3.13
N LEU A 248 -5.18 -6.73 -2.96
CA LEU A 248 -5.84 -8.03 -2.94
C LEU A 248 -6.26 -8.36 -1.50
N GLY A 249 -7.53 -8.67 -1.30
CA GLY A 249 -8.08 -9.05 0.00
C GLY A 249 -8.64 -10.46 0.00
N SER A 250 -8.91 -10.97 1.20
CA SER A 250 -9.55 -12.25 1.44
C SER A 250 -11.04 -12.06 1.73
N GLY A 251 -11.90 -12.52 0.84
CA GLY A 251 -13.35 -12.46 0.98
C GLY A 251 -13.91 -13.61 1.82
N ALA A 252 -15.24 -13.78 1.77
CA ALA A 252 -15.89 -14.88 2.48
C ALA A 252 -15.36 -16.25 2.03
N ASN A 253 -15.15 -17.14 3.00
CA ASN A 253 -14.53 -18.45 2.80
C ASN A 253 -13.11 -18.36 2.19
N GLN A 254 -12.39 -17.27 2.46
CA GLN A 254 -11.05 -16.98 1.95
C GLN A 254 -10.95 -16.82 0.42
N VAL A 255 -12.07 -16.60 -0.28
CA VAL A 255 -12.05 -16.37 -1.74
C VAL A 255 -11.46 -14.99 -2.02
N PRO A 256 -10.43 -14.87 -2.89
CA PRO A 256 -9.80 -13.58 -3.15
C PRO A 256 -10.73 -12.58 -3.84
N PHE A 257 -10.59 -11.30 -3.47
CA PHE A 257 -11.17 -10.18 -4.20
C PHE A 257 -10.12 -9.08 -4.39
N LEU A 258 -10.26 -8.28 -5.44
CA LEU A 258 -9.38 -7.15 -5.70
C LEU A 258 -10.14 -5.84 -5.51
N ALA A 259 -9.68 -5.00 -4.59
CA ALA A 259 -10.16 -3.63 -4.46
C ALA A 259 -9.26 -2.70 -5.30
N THR A 260 -9.85 -1.72 -5.98
CA THR A 260 -9.12 -0.75 -6.79
C THR A 260 -9.69 0.67 -6.69
N ILE A 261 -8.84 1.66 -6.88
CA ILE A 261 -9.25 3.03 -7.24
C ILE A 261 -8.96 3.26 -8.71
N GLU A 262 -9.98 3.72 -9.45
CA GLU A 262 -9.93 3.87 -10.89
C GLU A 262 -10.38 5.28 -11.32
N PRO A 263 -9.62 5.97 -12.20
CA PRO A 263 -8.22 5.73 -12.61
C PRO A 263 -7.20 6.17 -11.54
N MET A 264 -5.95 6.41 -11.94
CA MET A 264 -4.96 7.12 -11.12
C MET A 264 -5.52 8.46 -10.62
N HIS A 265 -5.39 8.73 -9.31
CA HIS A 265 -6.04 9.86 -8.64
C HIS A 265 -7.55 9.91 -8.91
N GLY A 266 -8.16 8.73 -9.07
CA GLY A 266 -9.49 8.57 -9.61
C GLY A 266 -10.61 8.92 -8.64
N THR A 267 -11.82 8.72 -9.13
CA THR A 267 -13.06 9.04 -8.43
C THR A 267 -13.81 7.79 -7.98
N THR A 268 -13.41 6.61 -8.46
CA THR A 268 -14.21 5.40 -8.37
C THR A 268 -13.51 4.33 -7.53
N LEU A 269 -14.16 3.88 -6.47
CA LEU A 269 -13.77 2.67 -5.73
C LEU A 269 -14.51 1.46 -6.33
N VAL A 270 -13.79 0.37 -6.58
CA VAL A 270 -14.32 -0.83 -7.22
C VAL A 270 -13.84 -2.08 -6.49
N ALA A 271 -14.71 -3.07 -6.34
CA ALA A 271 -14.35 -4.44 -5.95
C ALA A 271 -14.56 -5.40 -7.14
N TYR A 272 -13.57 -6.24 -7.39
CA TYR A 272 -13.61 -7.34 -8.32
C TYR A 272 -13.68 -8.66 -7.53
N GLU A 273 -14.76 -9.41 -7.70
CA GLU A 273 -15.04 -10.66 -6.97
C GLU A 273 -15.21 -11.83 -7.93
N GLY A 274 -14.83 -13.05 -7.53
CA GLY A 274 -15.00 -14.26 -8.36
C GLY A 274 -13.72 -14.77 -9.04
N PHE A 275 -12.56 -14.38 -8.51
CA PHE A 275 -11.28 -15.00 -8.88
C PHE A 275 -11.24 -16.46 -8.42
N ASP A 276 -10.50 -17.30 -9.14
CA ASP A 276 -10.11 -18.63 -8.64
C ASP A 276 -8.84 -18.55 -7.77
N ASP A 277 -8.38 -19.70 -7.28
CA ASP A 277 -7.18 -19.82 -6.45
C ASP A 277 -5.88 -19.38 -7.17
N ASN A 278 -5.90 -19.27 -8.50
CA ASN A 278 -4.76 -18.81 -9.32
C ASN A 278 -4.95 -17.37 -9.82
N LEU A 279 -5.92 -16.62 -9.27
CA LEU A 279 -6.28 -15.27 -9.68
C LEU A 279 -6.74 -15.15 -11.14
N ASN A 280 -7.31 -16.22 -11.71
CA ASN A 280 -7.96 -16.17 -13.01
C ASN A 280 -9.22 -15.29 -12.95
N SER A 281 -9.39 -14.39 -13.93
CA SER A 281 -10.50 -13.42 -13.98
C SER A 281 -11.69 -13.79 -14.86
N GLU A 282 -11.74 -15.00 -15.44
CA GLU A 282 -12.80 -15.43 -16.37
C GLU A 282 -14.23 -15.22 -15.86
N ASN A 283 -14.45 -15.36 -14.54
CA ASN A 283 -15.75 -15.22 -13.91
C ASN A 283 -15.86 -13.98 -13.00
N VAL A 284 -14.91 -13.06 -13.09
CA VAL A 284 -14.84 -11.92 -12.18
C VAL A 284 -15.96 -10.92 -12.46
N LYS A 285 -16.65 -10.52 -11.40
CA LYS A 285 -17.65 -9.47 -11.38
C LYS A 285 -17.04 -8.18 -10.84
N ARG A 286 -17.18 -7.11 -11.63
CA ARG A 286 -16.83 -5.74 -11.24
C ARG A 286 -18.00 -5.05 -10.55
N THR A 287 -17.83 -4.63 -9.30
CA THR A 287 -18.84 -3.88 -8.52
C THR A 287 -18.30 -2.50 -8.15
N VAL A 288 -18.99 -1.43 -8.58
CA VAL A 288 -18.66 -0.05 -8.20
C VAL A 288 -19.21 0.22 -6.80
N LEU A 289 -18.32 0.59 -5.87
CA LEU A 289 -18.68 0.84 -4.47
C LEU A 289 -18.87 2.33 -4.18
N HIS A 290 -18.07 3.18 -4.82
CA HIS A 290 -18.13 4.62 -4.62
C HIS A 290 -17.70 5.35 -5.88
N THR A 291 -18.27 6.54 -6.15
CA THR A 291 -17.98 7.33 -7.38
C THR A 291 -17.62 8.79 -7.10
N GLN A 292 -17.61 9.19 -5.82
CA GLN A 292 -17.42 10.58 -5.40
C GLN A 292 -16.09 10.79 -4.67
N LEU A 293 -15.11 9.92 -4.88
CA LEU A 293 -13.75 10.22 -4.46
C LEU A 293 -13.25 11.42 -5.29
N LYS A 294 -12.35 12.21 -4.71
CA LYS A 294 -11.62 13.23 -5.47
C LYS A 294 -10.16 13.15 -5.12
N ASP A 295 -9.35 12.82 -6.13
CA ASP A 295 -7.97 12.39 -5.93
C ASP A 295 -7.89 11.20 -4.95
N GLY A 296 -8.62 10.12 -5.25
CA GLY A 296 -8.48 8.85 -4.53
C GLY A 296 -7.04 8.33 -4.62
N HIS A 297 -6.42 8.05 -3.48
CA HIS A 297 -4.97 7.82 -3.43
C HIS A 297 -4.56 6.81 -2.34
N ALA A 298 -5.47 6.40 -1.46
CA ALA A 298 -5.14 5.52 -0.35
C ALA A 298 -6.13 4.37 -0.24
N LEU A 299 -5.61 3.15 -0.12
CA LEU A 299 -6.40 1.92 -0.07
C LEU A 299 -5.71 0.90 0.86
N ALA A 300 -6.45 0.43 1.85
CA ALA A 300 -6.02 -0.63 2.77
C ALA A 300 -7.15 -1.64 2.96
N LEU A 301 -6.78 -2.90 3.13
CA LEU A 301 -7.69 -4.02 3.37
C LEU A 301 -7.33 -4.70 4.69
N GLY A 302 -8.32 -5.28 5.33
CA GLY A 302 -8.13 -6.10 6.53
C GLY A 302 -9.45 -6.49 7.16
N ASP A 303 -9.43 -7.54 7.99
CA ASP A 303 -10.58 -7.96 8.78
C ASP A 303 -10.74 -7.07 10.03
N PHE A 304 -11.06 -5.80 9.81
CA PHE A 304 -11.18 -4.80 10.88
C PHE A 304 -12.31 -5.12 11.87
N LEU A 305 -13.30 -5.91 11.46
CA LEU A 305 -14.50 -6.22 12.25
C LEU A 305 -14.57 -7.68 12.71
N GLY A 306 -13.54 -8.49 12.46
CA GLY A 306 -13.51 -9.91 12.84
C GLY A 306 -14.59 -10.75 12.14
N LEU A 307 -14.94 -10.41 10.91
CA LEU A 307 -15.97 -11.09 10.11
C LEU A 307 -15.44 -12.33 9.38
N GLY A 308 -14.13 -12.59 9.43
CA GLY A 308 -13.47 -13.65 8.65
C GLY A 308 -13.40 -13.32 7.15
N SER A 309 -13.48 -12.03 6.82
CA SER A 309 -13.31 -11.50 5.47
C SER A 309 -12.82 -10.07 5.59
N ASP A 310 -11.98 -9.61 4.67
CA ASP A 310 -11.48 -8.25 4.69
C ASP A 310 -12.57 -7.23 4.32
N GLN A 311 -12.49 -6.06 4.94
CA GLN A 311 -13.22 -4.85 4.56
C GLN A 311 -12.30 -3.92 3.77
N ILE A 312 -12.88 -2.92 3.10
CA ILE A 312 -12.12 -1.95 2.30
C ILE A 312 -12.10 -0.60 2.99
N ALA A 313 -10.92 -0.14 3.40
CA ALA A 313 -10.70 1.24 3.84
C ALA A 313 -10.12 2.06 2.68
N VAL A 314 -10.78 3.17 2.34
CA VAL A 314 -10.39 4.06 1.24
C VAL A 314 -10.21 5.49 1.75
N GLY A 315 -9.19 6.17 1.24
CA GLY A 315 -8.90 7.56 1.51
C GLY A 315 -8.70 8.39 0.24
N TRP A 316 -9.08 9.67 0.31
CA TRP A 316 -8.87 10.61 -0.80
C TRP A 316 -8.48 12.01 -0.33
N ARG A 317 -7.76 12.72 -1.21
CA ARG A 317 -6.95 13.89 -0.83
C ARG A 317 -7.71 15.20 -0.84
N LEU A 318 -8.76 15.32 -1.66
CA LEU A 318 -9.44 16.59 -1.91
C LEU A 318 -10.93 16.52 -1.54
N PRO A 319 -11.53 17.62 -1.05
CA PRO A 319 -12.97 17.70 -0.87
C PRO A 319 -13.71 17.47 -2.19
N ASN A 320 -14.62 16.49 -2.21
CA ASN A 320 -15.49 16.20 -3.36
C ASN A 320 -16.55 17.31 -3.56
N GLU A 321 -17.52 17.10 -4.45
CA GLU A 321 -18.58 18.10 -4.72
C GLU A 321 -19.43 18.45 -3.47
N ALA A 322 -19.59 17.49 -2.55
CA ALA A 322 -20.26 17.69 -1.26
C ALA A 322 -19.34 18.32 -0.20
N GLY A 323 -18.07 18.61 -0.54
CA GLY A 323 -17.07 19.10 0.40
C GLY A 323 -16.51 18.03 1.33
N GLU A 324 -16.69 16.74 0.98
CA GLU A 324 -16.30 15.60 1.82
C GLU A 324 -14.95 15.02 1.38
N PHE A 325 -14.10 14.74 2.35
CA PHE A 325 -12.85 13.98 2.23
C PHE A 325 -12.56 13.24 3.54
N GLY A 326 -11.59 12.34 3.56
CA GLY A 326 -11.29 11.55 4.76
C GLY A 326 -10.98 10.09 4.46
N VAL A 327 -11.27 9.25 5.45
CA VAL A 327 -11.13 7.79 5.39
C VAL A 327 -12.50 7.16 5.63
N LYS A 328 -12.90 6.27 4.73
CA LYS A 328 -14.19 5.56 4.77
C LYS A 328 -13.98 4.06 4.68
N LEU A 329 -14.76 3.30 5.46
CA LEU A 329 -14.77 1.85 5.49
C LEU A 329 -15.99 1.32 4.74
N PHE A 330 -15.79 0.31 3.90
CA PHE A 330 -16.82 -0.41 3.17
C PHE A 330 -16.88 -1.85 3.68
N VAL A 331 -18.05 -2.26 4.15
CA VAL A 331 -18.27 -3.55 4.82
C VAL A 331 -19.18 -4.42 3.97
N PRO A 332 -18.73 -5.60 3.49
CA PRO A 332 -19.56 -6.47 2.67
C PRO A 332 -20.73 -7.05 3.47
N LYS A 333 -21.86 -7.27 2.80
CA LYS A 333 -23.02 -8.00 3.32
C LYS A 333 -23.07 -9.37 2.69
N ASN A 334 -23.46 -10.36 3.49
CA ASN A 334 -23.62 -11.73 3.02
C ASN A 334 -22.35 -12.28 2.32
N GLY A 335 -21.17 -11.82 2.73
CA GLY A 335 -19.88 -12.24 2.18
C GLY A 335 -19.54 -11.69 0.80
N SER A 336 -20.23 -10.65 0.30
CA SER A 336 -19.95 -10.03 -0.98
C SER A 336 -20.11 -8.51 -0.93
N PHE A 337 -19.37 -7.79 -1.79
CA PHE A 337 -19.54 -6.36 -2.01
C PHE A 337 -20.68 -6.01 -2.99
N SER A 338 -21.45 -6.99 -3.47
CA SER A 338 -22.68 -6.72 -4.21
C SER A 338 -23.75 -6.01 -3.37
N GLU A 339 -23.70 -6.20 -2.05
CA GLU A 339 -24.42 -5.43 -1.05
C GLU A 339 -23.43 -5.03 0.04
N PHE A 340 -23.41 -3.78 0.48
CA PHE A 340 -22.43 -3.31 1.46
C PHE A 340 -22.97 -2.18 2.33
N GLU A 341 -22.24 -1.88 3.40
CA GLU A 341 -22.42 -0.71 4.26
C GLU A 341 -21.18 0.19 4.19
N GLU A 342 -21.39 1.49 4.41
CA GLU A 342 -20.32 2.49 4.40
C GLU A 342 -20.27 3.22 5.73
N PHE A 343 -19.08 3.34 6.32
CA PHE A 343 -18.86 4.02 7.59
C PHE A 343 -17.72 5.02 7.48
N TRP A 344 -17.90 6.21 8.03
CA TRP A 344 -16.80 7.16 8.15
C TRP A 344 -15.90 6.74 9.31
N ILE A 345 -14.60 6.62 9.04
CA ILE A 345 -13.58 6.48 10.08
C ILE A 345 -13.08 7.86 10.47
N ASP A 346 -12.78 8.69 9.46
CA ASP A 346 -12.49 10.11 9.62
C ASP A 346 -13.21 10.86 8.50
N LYS A 347 -14.10 11.80 8.88
CA LYS A 347 -14.76 12.70 7.93
C LYS A 347 -14.18 14.11 8.06
N ASN A 348 -13.52 14.56 7.00
CA ASN A 348 -12.90 15.88 6.83
C ASN A 348 -11.70 16.20 7.74
N GLY A 349 -11.14 15.22 8.45
CA GLY A 349 -9.95 15.35 9.29
C GLY A 349 -8.67 14.80 8.66
N MET A 350 -8.77 14.07 7.54
CA MET A 350 -7.63 13.40 6.89
C MET A 350 -7.66 13.55 5.36
N ALA A 351 -6.83 14.43 4.81
CA ALA A 351 -6.60 14.54 3.37
C ALA A 351 -5.65 13.43 2.90
N CYS A 352 -6.15 12.19 2.92
CA CYS A 352 -5.38 10.95 2.93
C CYS A 352 -4.52 10.76 1.66
N GLU A 353 -3.19 10.85 1.83
CA GLU A 353 -2.20 10.51 0.80
C GLU A 353 -1.87 9.02 0.84
N ASP A 354 -1.63 8.43 2.01
CA ASP A 354 -1.38 7.00 2.14
C ASP A 354 -2.14 6.43 3.33
N LEU A 355 -2.43 5.14 3.26
CA LEU A 355 -3.19 4.38 4.24
C LEU A 355 -2.59 2.98 4.35
N GLN A 356 -2.20 2.60 5.56
CA GLN A 356 -1.71 1.26 5.89
C GLN A 356 -2.61 0.64 6.96
N ALA A 357 -2.62 -0.70 7.01
CA ALA A 357 -3.27 -1.46 8.07
C ALA A 357 -2.24 -2.35 8.76
N ALA A 358 -2.20 -2.33 10.09
CA ALA A 358 -1.29 -3.13 10.90
C ALA A 358 -1.79 -3.24 12.34
N ASP A 359 -1.50 -4.35 13.02
CA ASP A 359 -1.81 -4.55 14.45
C ASP A 359 -0.67 -3.95 15.29
N LEU A 360 -0.81 -2.69 15.69
CA LEU A 360 0.24 -1.91 16.35
C LEU A 360 0.29 -2.17 17.87
N ASP A 361 -0.80 -2.66 18.48
CA ASP A 361 -0.85 -2.96 19.91
C ASP A 361 -0.86 -4.47 20.25
N GLY A 362 -0.90 -5.33 19.23
CA GLY A 362 -0.80 -6.78 19.35
C GLY A 362 -2.09 -7.45 19.82
N ASP A 363 -3.24 -6.77 19.70
CA ASP A 363 -4.54 -7.31 20.12
C ASP A 363 -5.21 -8.22 19.08
N GLY A 364 -4.56 -8.39 17.92
CA GLY A 364 -5.03 -9.18 16.79
C GLY A 364 -5.98 -8.44 15.86
N LYS A 365 -6.21 -7.14 16.07
CA LYS A 365 -7.07 -6.31 15.22
C LYS A 365 -6.21 -5.26 14.52
N PRO A 366 -6.26 -5.18 13.19
CA PRO A 366 -5.49 -4.17 12.50
C PRO A 366 -6.05 -2.77 12.78
N GLU A 367 -5.14 -1.85 13.11
CA GLU A 367 -5.33 -0.40 13.05
C GLU A 367 -5.32 0.12 11.63
N LEU A 368 -5.74 1.37 11.47
CA LEU A 368 -5.48 2.16 10.26
C LEU A 368 -4.48 3.28 10.56
N ILE A 369 -3.46 3.43 9.72
CA ILE A 369 -2.44 4.47 9.81
C ILE A 369 -2.53 5.32 8.56
N ALA A 370 -2.76 6.63 8.71
CA ALA A 370 -2.96 7.54 7.58
C ALA A 370 -2.11 8.79 7.67
N SER A 371 -1.54 9.18 6.54
CA SER A 371 -0.85 10.46 6.38
C SER A 371 -1.65 11.38 5.45
N GLY A 372 -1.64 12.68 5.76
CA GLY A 372 -2.40 13.67 5.01
C GLY A 372 -1.59 14.92 4.70
N ARG A 373 -1.40 15.20 3.41
CA ARG A 373 -0.63 16.36 2.93
C ARG A 373 -1.33 17.68 3.24
N SER A 374 -2.60 17.83 2.83
CA SER A 374 -3.32 19.09 2.99
C SER A 374 -3.71 19.34 4.44
N THR A 375 -3.97 18.28 5.20
CA THR A 375 -4.28 18.32 6.64
C THR A 375 -3.04 18.36 7.53
N LYS A 376 -1.84 18.11 6.96
CA LYS A 376 -0.54 18.14 7.64
C LYS A 376 -0.42 17.20 8.82
N ASN A 377 -1.05 16.03 8.74
CA ASN A 377 -1.12 15.12 9.88
C ASN A 377 -0.73 13.69 9.54
N LEU A 378 -0.23 13.01 10.56
CA LEU A 378 -0.10 11.56 10.65
C LEU A 378 -1.00 11.10 11.80
N LYS A 379 -1.92 10.17 11.53
CA LYS A 379 -2.86 9.65 12.51
C LYS A 379 -2.83 8.13 12.56
N ILE A 380 -3.08 7.59 13.75
CA ILE A 380 -3.54 6.23 13.96
C ILE A 380 -5.04 6.28 14.25
N TYR A 381 -5.79 5.34 13.69
CA TYR A 381 -7.15 5.02 14.10
C TYR A 381 -7.12 3.65 14.77
N TRP A 382 -7.16 3.65 16.10
CA TRP A 382 -7.13 2.47 16.95
C TRP A 382 -8.40 1.65 16.82
N ASN A 383 -8.29 0.37 16.46
CA ASN A 383 -9.45 -0.47 16.27
C ASN A 383 -10.02 -0.94 17.61
N LYS A 384 -11.27 -0.56 17.94
CA LYS A 384 -11.91 -0.87 19.24
C LYS A 384 -13.12 -1.80 19.11
N ASN A 385 -13.23 -2.52 17.99
CA ASN A 385 -14.36 -3.42 17.70
C ASN A 385 -14.36 -4.71 18.52
#